data_AF-A0A098TEW7-F1
#
_entry.id   AF-A0A098TEW7-F1
#
_cell.length_a   1.000
_cell.length_b   1.000
_cell.length_c   1.000
_cell.angle_alpha   90.00
_cell.angle_beta   90.00
_cell.angle_gamma   90.00
#
_symmetry.space_group_name_H-M   'P 1'
#
loop_
_entity.id
_entity.type
_entity.pdbx_description
1 polymer ?
#
loop_
_entity_poly.entity_id
_entity_poly.type
_entity_poly.pdbx_seq_one_letter_code
_entity_poly.pdbx_strand_id
1 'polypeptide(L)'
;MTENVIAGSGDGKIAAINLADVEIQVSELSLEQYQLAKIRGTGTLFVSTGAEPKIRIIDEAVIMAKGEFVIEGQGHKTVALT
;
A
#
# COMPACT_ATOMS: atom_id res chain seq x y z
N MET A 1 -10.26 -12.95 -12.05
CA MET A 1 -9.51 -11.88 -11.35
C MET A 1 -8.93 -12.53 -10.11
N THR A 2 -7.61 -12.49 -9.95
CA THR A 2 -6.95 -13.03 -8.75
C THR A 2 -7.27 -12.12 -7.57
N GLU A 3 -7.84 -12.67 -6.51
CA GLU A 3 -8.12 -11.90 -5.30
C GLU A 3 -6.89 -11.90 -4.40
N ASN A 4 -6.26 -10.73 -4.28
CA ASN A 4 -5.14 -10.52 -3.37
C ASN A 4 -5.61 -9.81 -2.09
N VAL A 5 -5.22 -10.38 -0.95
CA VAL A 5 -5.23 -9.66 0.34
C VAL A 5 -3.88 -8.98 0.48
N ILE A 6 -3.94 -7.70 0.86
CA ILE A 6 -2.75 -6.89 1.06
C ILE A 6 -2.59 -6.66 2.56
N ALA A 7 -1.42 -7.03 3.09
CA ALA A 7 -1.08 -6.86 4.48
C ALA A 7 0.14 -5.96 4.62
N GLY A 8 0.05 -5.01 5.53
CA GLY A 8 1.21 -4.25 5.99
C GLY A 8 1.80 -4.88 7.24
N SER A 9 3.12 -5.01 7.27
CA SER A 9 3.87 -5.37 8.46
C SER A 9 4.46 -4.12 9.12
N GLY A 10 4.51 -4.12 10.46
CA GLY A 10 5.10 -3.05 11.26
C GLY A 10 6.62 -2.89 11.09
N ASP A 11 7.29 -3.85 10.44
CA ASP A 11 8.72 -3.81 10.11
C ASP A 11 9.02 -3.11 8.76
N GLY A 12 8.06 -2.36 8.22
CA GLY A 12 8.24 -1.59 6.99
C GLY A 12 8.20 -2.44 5.72
N LYS A 13 7.51 -3.57 5.75
CA LYS A 13 7.26 -4.44 4.58
C LYS A 13 5.79 -4.54 4.25
N ILE A 14 5.48 -4.76 2.99
CA ILE A 14 4.14 -5.07 2.49
C ILE A 14 4.14 -6.46 1.85
N ALA A 15 3.05 -7.18 2.05
CA ALA A 15 2.82 -8.49 1.44
C ALA A 15 1.53 -8.48 0.64
N ALA A 16 1.57 -9.08 -0.55
CA ALA A 16 0.40 -9.56 -1.26
C ALA A 16 0.26 -11.06 -1.08
N ILE A 17 -0.94 -11.48 -0.74
CA ILE A 17 -1.28 -12.89 -0.52
C ILE A 17 -2.33 -13.25 -1.56
N ASN A 18 -1.96 -14.12 -2.50
CA ASN A 18 -2.90 -14.71 -3.44
C ASN A 18 -3.75 -15.73 -2.69
N LEU A 19 -5.07 -15.50 -2.64
CA LEU A 19 -5.97 -16.37 -1.88
C LEU A 19 -6.25 -17.72 -2.56
N ALA A 20 -5.96 -17.86 -3.85
CA ALA A 20 -6.24 -19.10 -4.59
C ALA A 20 -5.23 -20.22 -4.28
N ASP A 21 -3.97 -19.86 -4.07
CA ASP A 21 -2.84 -20.80 -3.91
C ASP A 21 -1.95 -20.49 -2.70
N VAL A 22 -2.25 -19.43 -1.95
CA VAL A 22 -1.50 -18.98 -0.76
C VAL A 22 -0.07 -18.55 -1.12
N GLU A 23 0.18 -18.15 -2.37
CA GLU A 23 1.45 -17.51 -2.74
C GLU A 23 1.58 -16.14 -2.06
N ILE A 24 2.74 -15.89 -1.47
CA ILE A 24 3.04 -14.64 -0.75
C ILE A 24 4.18 -13.91 -1.49
N GLN A 25 3.88 -12.72 -1.99
CA GLN A 25 4.88 -11.79 -2.50
C GLN A 25 5.14 -10.70 -1.46
N VAL A 26 6.41 -10.43 -1.15
CA VAL A 26 6.82 -9.42 -0.16
C VAL A 26 7.69 -8.36 -0.82
N SER A 27 7.48 -7.09 -0.46
CA SER A 27 8.37 -5.98 -0.80
C SER A 27 8.67 -5.11 0.41
N GLU A 28 9.84 -4.48 0.41
CA GLU A 28 10.17 -3.42 1.35
C GLU A 28 9.44 -2.12 0.99
N LEU A 29 8.94 -1.45 2.01
CA LEU A 29 8.39 -0.09 1.95
C LEU A 29 9.32 0.92 2.63
N SER A 30 10.20 0.45 3.52
CA SER A 30 11.14 1.28 4.30
C SER A 30 10.42 2.45 4.97
N LEU A 31 9.25 2.18 5.56
CA LEU A 31 8.41 3.14 6.28
C LEU A 31 8.06 2.58 7.65
N GLU A 32 8.25 3.40 8.68
CA GLU A 32 7.71 3.11 10.01
C GLU A 32 6.27 3.64 10.11
N GLN A 33 5.38 2.84 10.71
CA GLN A 33 3.99 3.20 11.04
C GLN A 33 3.20 3.84 9.88
N TYR A 34 2.91 3.05 8.84
CA TYR A 34 2.14 3.51 7.69
C TYR A 34 0.71 2.95 7.68
N GLN A 35 -0.14 3.57 6.87
CA GLN A 35 -1.49 3.12 6.55
C GLN A 35 -1.59 2.76 5.08
N LEU A 36 -2.39 1.73 4.79
CA LEU A 36 -2.69 1.28 3.43
C LEU A 36 -4.14 1.61 3.08
N ALA A 37 -4.35 2.20 1.91
CA ALA A 37 -5.67 2.37 1.32
C ALA A 37 -5.70 1.73 -0.07
N LYS A 38 -6.58 0.74 -0.24
CA LYS A 38 -6.83 0.08 -1.52
C LYS A 38 -8.01 0.73 -2.22
N ILE A 39 -7.82 1.19 -3.46
CA ILE A 39 -8.93 1.66 -4.30
C ILE A 39 -9.26 0.56 -5.31
N ARG A 40 -10.41 -0.09 -5.12
CA ARG A 40 -10.87 -1.17 -6.01
C ARG A 40 -10.95 -0.68 -7.45
N GLY A 41 -10.58 -1.54 -8.41
CA GLY A 41 -10.63 -1.24 -9.84
C GLY A 41 -9.46 -0.43 -10.39
N THR A 42 -8.57 0.10 -9.55
CA THR A 42 -7.40 0.87 -10.00
C THR A 42 -6.12 0.05 -10.12
N GLY A 43 -6.07 -1.12 -9.48
CA GLY A 43 -4.84 -1.92 -9.35
C GLY A 43 -3.76 -1.20 -8.53
N THR A 44 -4.15 -0.26 -7.66
CA THR A 44 -3.21 0.54 -6.87
C THR A 44 -3.53 0.56 -5.39
N LEU A 45 -2.46 0.61 -4.62
CA LEU A 45 -2.47 0.84 -3.18
C LEU A 45 -1.83 2.20 -2.90
N PHE A 46 -2.46 2.96 -2.02
CA PHE A 46 -1.94 4.22 -1.54
C PHE A 46 -1.39 4.01 -0.13
N VAL A 47 -0.18 4.49 0.09
CA VAL A 47 0.54 4.36 1.36
C VAL A 47 0.80 5.74 1.92
N SER A 48 0.39 5.96 3.17
CA SER A 48 0.58 7.21 3.89
C SER A 48 1.26 6.95 5.23
N THR A 49 2.06 7.90 5.70
CA THR A 49 2.68 7.86 7.03
C THR A 49 2.51 9.23 7.71
N GLY A 50 2.52 9.24 9.04
CA GLY A 50 2.57 10.49 9.81
C GLY A 50 3.94 11.18 9.75
N ALA A 51 5.00 10.46 9.37
CA ALA A 51 6.37 10.97 9.38
C ALA A 51 6.71 11.84 8.17
N GLU A 52 6.06 11.62 7.02
CA GLU A 52 6.34 12.31 5.76
C GLU A 52 5.02 12.83 5.15
N PRO A 53 4.96 14.09 4.70
CA PRO A 53 3.77 14.69 4.10
C PRO A 53 3.64 14.26 2.62
N LYS A 54 3.60 12.94 2.36
CA LYS A 54 3.45 12.38 1.01
C LYS A 54 2.64 11.11 1.01
N ILE A 55 2.07 10.82 -0.15
CA ILE A 55 1.39 9.56 -0.47
C ILE A 55 2.22 8.82 -1.50
N ARG A 56 2.60 7.58 -1.19
CA ARG A 56 3.24 6.68 -2.17
C ARG A 56 2.17 5.83 -2.85
N ILE A 57 2.37 5.59 -4.13
CA ILE A 57 1.50 4.76 -4.97
C ILE A 57 2.24 3.45 -5.26
N ILE A 58 1.65 2.34 -4.86
CA ILE A 58 2.19 0.99 -5.08
C ILE A 58 1.32 0.30 -6.12
N ASP A 59 1.96 -0.37 -7.08
CA ASP A 59 1.30 -1.28 -8.02
C ASP A 59 0.91 -2.57 -7.29
N GLU A 60 -0.36 -2.95 -7.33
CA GLU A 60 -0.86 -4.12 -6.61
C GLU A 60 -0.40 -5.45 -7.22
N ALA A 61 -0.11 -5.50 -8.52
CA ALA A 61 0.25 -6.74 -9.20
C ALA A 61 1.69 -7.19 -8.87
N VAL A 62 2.58 -6.23 -8.64
CA VAL A 62 4.01 -6.49 -8.40
C VAL A 62 4.52 -5.98 -7.05
N ILE A 63 3.68 -5.27 -6.30
CA ILE A 63 4.00 -4.73 -4.97
C ILE A 63 5.24 -3.83 -4.99
N MET A 64 5.30 -2.95 -5.99
CA MET A 64 6.39 -1.99 -6.15
C MET A 64 5.88 -0.55 -6.22
N ALA A 65 6.68 0.38 -5.71
CA ALA A 65 6.38 1.80 -5.85
C ALA A 65 6.43 2.23 -7.31
N LYS A 66 5.37 2.89 -7.78
CA LYS A 66 5.29 3.46 -9.13
C LYS A 66 5.24 4.98 -9.15
N GLY A 67 5.13 5.62 -7.99
CA GLY A 67 5.15 7.07 -7.88
C GLY A 67 4.78 7.55 -6.49
N GLU A 68 4.81 8.86 -6.32
CA GLU A 68 4.39 9.54 -5.09
C GLU A 68 3.91 10.97 -5.41
N PHE A 69 3.14 11.54 -4.49
CA PHE A 69 2.77 12.95 -4.52
C PHE A 69 2.76 13.54 -3.10
N VAL A 70 3.07 14.84 -3.00
CA VAL A 70 3.11 15.58 -1.75
C VAL A 70 1.70 15.94 -1.31
N ILE A 71 1.47 15.93 0.00
CA ILE A 71 0.25 16.42 0.65
C ILE A 71 0.62 17.52 1.66
N GLU A 72 -0.37 18.30 2.07
CA GLU A 72 -0.21 19.18 3.23
C GLU A 72 -0.52 18.43 4.53
N GLY A 73 0.15 18.79 5.62
CA GLY A 73 -0.08 18.17 6.93
C GLY A 73 0.48 16.75 7.05
N GLN A 74 -0.26 15.85 7.72
CA GLN A 74 0.16 14.47 7.97
C GLN A 74 -0.76 13.47 7.26
N GLY A 75 -0.16 12.45 6.63
CA GLY A 75 -0.86 11.35 5.98
C GLY A 75 -1.39 10.30 6.97
N HIS A 76 -2.21 10.71 7.94
CA HIS A 76 -2.64 9.84 9.04
C HIS A 76 -3.63 8.74 8.59
N LYS A 77 -4.58 9.07 7.72
CA LYS A 77 -5.55 8.09 7.17
C LYS A 77 -5.98 8.53 5.79
N THR A 78 -5.98 7.57 4.85
CA THR A 78 -6.54 7.76 3.50
C THR A 78 -7.82 6.94 3.40
N VAL A 79 -8.87 7.53 2.83
CA VAL A 79 -10.15 6.85 2.61
C VAL A 79 -10.52 6.98 1.14
N ALA A 80 -10.76 5.84 0.50
CA ALA A 80 -11.33 5.79 -0.84
C ALA A 80 -12.84 6.04 -0.72
N LEU A 81 -13.34 7.09 -1.38
CA LEU A 81 -14.77 7.30 -1.52
C LEU A 81 -15.26 6.38 -2.63
N THR A 82 -16.26 5.56 -2.32
CA THR A 82 -16.93 4.64 -3.25
C THR A 82 -18.33 5.11 -3.54
#